data_AF-A0A0A8ZVP1-F1
#
_entry.id   AF-A0A0A8ZVP1-F1
#
_cell.length_a   1.000
_cell.length_b   1.000
_cell.length_c   1.000
_cell.angle_alpha   90.00
_cell.angle_beta   90.00
_cell.angle_gamma   90.00
#
_symmetry.space_group_name_H-M   'P 1'
#
loop_
_entity.id
_entity.type
_entity.pdbx_description
1 polymer ?
#
loop_
_entity_poly.entity_id
_entity_poly.type
_entity_poly.pdbx_seq_one_letter_code
_entity_poly.pdbx_strand_id
1 'polypeptide(L)'
;MTRITELPGTVVQLRRLLHLFVPHDVAFPDGISNMVALEELSSFSVHRNSPELLLELGNLTKLKVLVIYWPSSGEFIDEVISRNHLVSSFCKLGERNLQTLQITCLACGSHDYLFDSWFPPPRQLQNSPTYGFR
;
A
#
# COMPACT_ATOMS: atom_id res chain seq x y z
N MET A 1 10.15 20.01 -17.90
CA MET A 1 10.33 18.83 -17.02
C MET A 1 9.17 17.89 -17.29
N THR A 2 9.45 16.69 -17.80
CA THR A 2 8.42 15.65 -17.97
C THR A 2 8.25 14.97 -16.62
N ARG A 3 7.10 15.16 -15.97
CA ARG A 3 6.77 14.43 -14.73
C ARG A 3 6.28 13.04 -15.13
N ILE A 4 6.80 12.01 -14.46
CA ILE A 4 6.29 10.65 -14.59
C ILE A 4 4.98 10.61 -13.79
N THR A 5 3.87 10.26 -14.43
CA THR A 5 2.56 10.16 -13.79
C THR A 5 2.13 8.73 -13.53
N GLU A 6 2.78 7.76 -14.20
CA GLU A 6 2.52 6.33 -14.14
C GLU A 6 3.84 5.58 -14.38
N LEU A 7 4.04 4.46 -13.69
CA LEU A 7 5.18 3.58 -13.96
C LEU A 7 4.97 2.83 -15.28
N PRO A 8 6.04 2.56 -16.03
CA PRO A 8 5.92 1.74 -17.23
C PRO A 8 5.42 0.34 -16.87
N GLY A 9 4.47 -0.20 -17.63
CA GLY A 9 3.89 -1.53 -17.41
C GLY A 9 4.93 -2.67 -17.34
N THR A 10 6.13 -2.48 -17.89
CA THR A 10 7.23 -3.46 -17.79
C THR A 10 7.80 -3.59 -16.38
N VAL A 11 7.54 -2.65 -15.46
CA VAL A 11 8.05 -2.71 -14.08
C VAL A 11 7.59 -3.98 -13.35
N VAL A 12 6.39 -4.48 -13.65
CA VAL A 12 5.84 -5.69 -13.02
C VAL A 12 6.54 -6.97 -13.46
N GLN A 13 7.34 -6.90 -14.53
CA GLN A 13 8.15 -8.02 -15.01
C GLN A 13 9.44 -8.20 -14.17
N LEU A 14 9.77 -7.24 -13.30
CA LEU A 14 10.96 -7.29 -12.45
C LEU A 14 10.79 -8.25 -11.26
N ARG A 15 10.81 -9.55 -11.55
CA ARG A 15 10.61 -10.63 -10.55
C ARG A 15 11.69 -10.75 -9.47
N ARG A 16 12.80 -10.02 -9.60
CA ARG A 16 13.92 -9.97 -8.65
C ARG A 16 14.04 -8.65 -7.91
N LEU A 17 13.15 -7.68 -8.19
CA LEU A 17 13.18 -6.40 -7.49
C LEU A 17 12.75 -6.60 -6.04
N LEU A 18 13.58 -6.15 -5.11
CA LEU A 18 13.35 -6.28 -3.66
C LEU A 18 12.66 -5.04 -3.07
N HIS A 19 13.04 -3.85 -3.53
CA HIS A 19 12.52 -2.59 -3.00
C HIS A 19 12.03 -1.71 -4.13
N LEU A 20 10.82 -1.16 -3.98
CA LEU A 20 10.21 -0.24 -4.94
C LEU A 20 9.77 1.03 -4.21
N PHE A 21 10.45 2.13 -4.52
CA PHE A 21 10.19 3.46 -3.98
C PHE A 21 9.68 4.36 -5.10
N VAL A 22 8.44 4.81 -4.96
CA VAL A 22 7.74 5.53 -6.02
C VAL A 22 7.03 6.74 -5.39
N PRO A 23 7.15 7.95 -5.96
CA PRO A 23 6.42 9.11 -5.44
C PRO A 23 4.90 8.86 -5.39
N HIS A 24 4.21 9.41 -4.39
CA HIS A 24 2.79 9.15 -4.13
C HIS A 24 1.83 9.68 -5.23
N ASP A 25 2.32 10.51 -6.14
CA ASP A 25 1.60 11.05 -7.29
C ASP A 25 1.73 10.16 -8.56
N VAL A 26 2.51 9.08 -8.49
CA VAL A 26 2.71 8.13 -9.60
C VAL A 26 1.78 6.93 -9.45
N ALA A 27 1.03 6.62 -10.51
CA ALA A 27 0.20 5.42 -10.58
C ALA A 27 1.05 4.17 -10.87
N PHE A 28 0.63 3.04 -10.32
CA PHE A 28 1.23 1.73 -10.56
C PHE A 28 0.43 1.00 -11.64
N PRO A 29 1.10 0.25 -12.53
CA PRO A 29 0.41 -0.61 -13.47
C PRO A 29 -0.18 -1.83 -12.77
N ASP A 30 -1.18 -2.42 -13.41
CA ASP A 30 -1.75 -3.70 -13.03
C ASP A 30 -0.71 -4.84 -13.06
N GLY A 31 -0.91 -5.87 -12.25
CA GLY A 31 0.00 -7.01 -12.19
C GLY A 31 1.17 -6.84 -11.22
N ILE A 32 1.11 -5.91 -10.26
CA ILE A 32 2.13 -5.75 -9.21
C ILE A 32 2.38 -7.07 -8.45
N SER A 33 1.37 -7.94 -8.37
CA SER A 33 1.47 -9.30 -7.82
C SER A 33 2.53 -10.19 -8.49
N ASN A 34 2.98 -9.86 -9.72
CA ASN A 34 4.07 -10.55 -10.42
C ASN A 34 5.46 -10.28 -9.81
N MET A 35 5.60 -9.25 -8.98
CA MET A 35 6.85 -8.85 -8.34
C MET A 35 7.13 -9.74 -7.11
N VAL A 36 7.30 -11.05 -7.34
CA VAL A 36 7.35 -12.10 -6.31
C VAL A 36 8.52 -12.00 -5.32
N ALA A 37 9.54 -11.20 -5.63
CA ALA A 37 10.67 -10.96 -4.75
C ALA A 37 10.53 -9.68 -3.90
N LEU A 38 9.47 -8.89 -4.11
CA LEU A 38 9.31 -7.59 -3.48
C LEU A 38 9.15 -7.73 -1.97
N GLU A 39 10.06 -7.07 -1.24
CA GLU A 39 10.10 -7.01 0.22
C GLU A 39 9.65 -5.64 0.74
N GLU A 40 9.83 -4.58 -0.04
CA GLU A 40 9.43 -3.24 0.36
C GLU A 40 8.72 -2.50 -0.78
N LEU A 41 7.53 -1.99 -0.46
CA LEU A 41 6.74 -1.14 -1.34
C LEU A 41 6.38 0.13 -0.58
N SER A 42 6.92 1.25 -1.04
CA SER A 42 6.78 2.53 -0.35
C SER A 42 6.01 3.55 -1.17
N SER A 43 5.20 4.35 -0.46
CA SER A 43 4.40 5.45 -0.99
C SER A 43 3.35 5.03 -2.03
N PHE A 44 2.80 3.82 -1.90
CA PHE A 44 1.70 3.34 -2.73
C PHE A 44 0.43 4.14 -2.44
N SER A 45 -0.17 4.71 -3.47
CA SER A 45 -1.18 5.75 -3.34
C SER A 45 -2.58 5.23 -3.63
N VAL A 46 -3.47 5.23 -2.64
CA VAL A 46 -4.81 4.63 -2.81
C VAL A 46 -5.62 5.33 -3.91
N HIS A 47 -5.52 6.66 -4.00
CA HIS A 47 -6.26 7.48 -4.95
C HIS A 47 -5.76 7.42 -6.41
N ARG A 48 -4.52 6.94 -6.63
CA ARG A 48 -3.92 6.88 -7.98
C ARG A 48 -4.10 5.51 -8.64
N ASN A 49 -4.61 4.53 -7.91
CA ASN A 49 -4.60 3.13 -8.31
C ASN A 49 -6.02 2.54 -8.28
N SER A 50 -6.26 1.53 -9.11
CA SER A 50 -7.55 0.84 -9.20
C SER A 50 -7.85 0.02 -7.95
N PRO A 51 -9.13 -0.21 -7.61
CA PRO A 51 -9.52 -1.12 -6.54
C PRO A 51 -8.94 -2.55 -6.72
N GLU A 52 -8.80 -3.01 -7.96
CA GLU A 52 -8.22 -4.31 -8.29
C GLU A 52 -6.74 -4.38 -7.89
N LEU A 53 -5.98 -3.29 -8.12
CA LEU A 53 -4.59 -3.23 -7.70
C LEU A 53 -4.44 -3.29 -6.18
N LEU A 54 -5.40 -2.73 -5.44
CA LEU A 54 -5.44 -2.84 -3.97
C LEU A 54 -5.57 -4.30 -3.52
N LEU A 55 -6.33 -5.14 -4.24
CA LEU A 55 -6.42 -6.57 -3.96
C LEU A 55 -5.14 -7.32 -4.30
N GLU A 56 -4.45 -6.91 -5.37
CA GLU A 56 -3.20 -7.52 -5.78
C GLU A 56 -2.09 -7.37 -4.73
N LEU A 57 -2.10 -6.30 -3.94
CA LEU A 57 -1.16 -6.13 -2.83
C LEU A 57 -1.14 -7.34 -1.89
N GLY A 58 -2.31 -7.95 -1.64
CA GLY A 58 -2.45 -9.15 -0.82
C GLY A 58 -1.68 -10.38 -1.32
N ASN A 59 -1.24 -10.37 -2.59
CA ASN A 59 -0.51 -11.47 -3.21
C ASN A 59 1.03 -11.30 -3.14
N LEU A 60 1.52 -10.17 -2.61
CA LEU A 60 2.96 -9.90 -2.44
C LEU A 60 3.51 -10.66 -1.22
N THR A 61 3.68 -11.97 -1.37
CA THR A 61 3.96 -12.88 -0.24
C THR A 61 5.28 -12.65 0.51
N LYS A 62 6.25 -11.96 -0.10
CA LYS A 62 7.55 -11.62 0.52
C LYS A 62 7.59 -10.21 1.10
N LEU A 63 6.50 -9.45 0.98
CA LEU A 63 6.46 -8.08 1.43
C LEU A 63 6.60 -8.01 2.94
N LYS A 64 7.59 -7.24 3.39
CA LYS A 64 7.89 -6.95 4.80
C LYS A 64 7.47 -5.54 5.16
N VAL A 65 7.64 -4.58 4.26
CA VAL A 65 7.34 -3.17 4.49
C VAL A 65 6.36 -2.68 3.43
N LEU A 66 5.25 -2.11 3.89
CA LEU A 66 4.25 -1.47 3.06
C LEU A 66 3.95 -0.07 3.60
N VAL A 67 4.21 0.95 2.79
CA VAL A 67 3.84 2.35 3.10
C VAL A 67 2.75 2.78 2.14
N ILE A 68 1.57 3.05 2.67
CA ILE A 68 0.39 3.51 1.95
C ILE A 68 0.21 5.02 2.14
N TYR A 69 -0.16 5.70 1.06
CA TYR A 69 -0.60 7.08 1.07
C TYR A 69 -2.12 7.13 0.83
N TRP A 70 -2.85 7.60 1.84
CA TRP A 70 -4.31 7.72 1.83
C TRP A 70 -4.70 9.19 2.07
N PRO A 71 -4.99 10.00 1.04
CA PRO A 71 -5.48 11.36 1.24
C PRO A 71 -6.96 11.35 1.69
N SER A 72 -7.31 12.20 2.66
CA SER A 72 -8.68 12.28 3.24
C SER A 72 -9.61 13.29 2.54
N SER A 73 -9.20 13.89 1.42
CA SER A 73 -9.82 15.13 0.91
C SER A 73 -10.74 14.96 -0.32
N GLY A 74 -11.40 13.82 -0.51
CA GLY A 74 -12.35 13.66 -1.61
C GLY A 74 -13.50 12.71 -1.30
N GLU A 75 -14.70 13.04 -1.80
CA GLU A 75 -15.81 12.09 -1.93
C GLU A 75 -15.36 10.98 -2.89
N PHE A 76 -14.94 9.86 -2.31
CA PHE A 76 -14.56 8.68 -3.06
C PHE A 76 -15.83 7.94 -3.48
N ILE A 77 -16.07 7.81 -4.78
CA ILE A 77 -17.16 6.96 -5.30
C ILE A 77 -16.99 5.51 -4.80
N ASP A 78 -15.73 5.05 -4.69
CA ASP A 78 -15.37 3.67 -4.31
C ASP A 78 -14.62 3.58 -2.96
N GLU A 79 -14.85 4.50 -2.02
CA GLU A 79 -14.09 4.55 -0.74
C GLU A 79 -14.24 3.25 0.04
N VAL A 80 -15.48 2.81 0.17
CA VAL A 80 -15.84 1.62 0.93
C VAL A 80 -15.25 0.38 0.28
N ILE A 81 -15.30 0.29 -1.05
CA ILE A 81 -14.73 -0.82 -1.83
C ILE A 81 -13.21 -0.85 -1.66
N SER A 82 -12.56 0.30 -1.86
CA SER A 82 -11.10 0.45 -1.73
C SER A 82 -10.61 0.11 -0.33
N ARG A 83 -11.34 0.57 0.69
CA ARG A 83 -11.10 0.21 2.09
C ARG A 83 -11.22 -1.29 2.32
N ASN A 84 -12.30 -1.92 1.84
CA ASN A 84 -12.51 -3.35 2.02
C ASN A 84 -11.42 -4.18 1.32
N HIS A 85 -11.00 -3.77 0.12
CA HIS A 85 -9.91 -4.40 -0.61
C HIS A 85 -8.58 -4.26 0.13
N LEU A 86 -8.28 -3.08 0.67
CA LEU A 86 -7.06 -2.88 1.47
C LEU A 86 -7.08 -3.68 2.77
N VAL A 87 -8.20 -3.73 3.49
CA VAL A 87 -8.34 -4.58 4.67
C VAL A 87 -8.09 -6.05 4.30
N SER A 88 -8.68 -6.55 3.21
CA SER A 88 -8.44 -7.92 2.74
C SER A 88 -6.96 -8.17 2.43
N SER A 89 -6.31 -7.25 1.74
CA SER A 89 -4.89 -7.34 1.41
C SER A 89 -4.00 -7.27 2.66
N PHE A 90 -4.29 -6.39 3.60
CA PHE A 90 -3.55 -6.29 4.86
C PHE A 90 -3.69 -7.56 5.70
N CYS A 91 -4.88 -8.15 5.80
CA CYS A 91 -5.05 -9.44 6.47
C CYS A 91 -4.17 -10.53 5.83
N LYS A 92 -4.22 -10.66 4.49
CA LYS A 92 -3.39 -11.63 3.75
C LYS A 92 -1.89 -11.41 3.92
N LEU A 93 -1.45 -10.16 3.96
CA LEU A 93 -0.05 -9.80 4.14
C LEU A 93 0.42 -10.01 5.58
N GLY A 94 -0.44 -9.69 6.56
CA GLY A 94 -0.19 -9.85 7.99
C GLY A 94 -0.11 -11.31 8.45
N GLU A 95 -0.78 -12.22 7.74
CA GLU A 95 -0.63 -13.68 7.92
C GLU A 95 0.69 -14.23 7.35
N ARG A 96 1.45 -13.40 6.61
CA ARG A 96 2.67 -13.80 5.90
C ARG A 96 3.89 -13.13 6.52
N ASN A 97 4.62 -12.34 5.72
CA ASN A 97 5.91 -11.78 6.06
C ASN A 97 5.85 -10.28 6.39
N LEU A 98 4.65 -9.68 6.45
CA LEU A 98 4.52 -8.24 6.68
C LEU A 98 4.91 -7.89 8.12
N GLN A 99 5.90 -7.02 8.25
CA GLN A 99 6.49 -6.54 9.50
C GLN A 99 6.14 -5.08 9.78
N THR A 100 5.98 -4.28 8.72
CA THR A 100 5.69 -2.85 8.84
C THR A 100 4.60 -2.49 7.85
N LEU A 101 3.51 -1.93 8.38
CA LEU A 101 2.46 -1.28 7.61
C LEU A 101 2.34 0.15 8.14
N GLN A 102 2.62 1.10 7.28
CA GLN A 102 2.48 2.51 7.59
C GLN A 102 1.41 3.10 6.67
N ILE A 103 0.41 3.73 7.25
CA ILE A 103 -0.62 4.45 6.49
C ILE A 103 -0.41 5.93 6.78
N THR A 104 -0.05 6.68 5.73
CA THR A 104 0.17 8.12 5.79
C THR A 104 -1.03 8.86 5.25
N CYS A 105 -1.51 9.85 6.00
CA CYS A 105 -2.58 10.76 5.58
C CYS A 105 -2.13 12.19 5.86
N LEU A 106 -2.25 13.09 4.87
CA LEU A 106 -1.86 14.50 5.03
C LEU A 106 -2.95 15.36 5.69
N ALA A 107 -4.17 14.85 5.87
CA ALA A 107 -5.30 15.68 6.28
C ALA A 107 -6.28 15.02 7.26
N CYS A 108 -5.90 13.94 7.96
CA CYS A 108 -6.75 13.31 8.96
C CYS A 108 -6.07 13.26 10.33
N GLY A 109 -6.75 13.79 11.35
CA GLY A 109 -6.47 13.44 12.73
C GLY A 109 -6.82 11.96 12.96
N SER A 110 -5.88 11.21 13.54
CA SER A 110 -5.99 9.84 14.07
C SER A 110 -6.87 8.85 13.29
N HIS A 111 -6.24 8.02 12.45
CA HIS A 111 -6.87 6.84 11.83
C HIS A 111 -6.87 5.62 12.78
N ASP A 112 -7.49 5.71 13.94
CA ASP A 112 -7.62 4.54 14.83
C ASP A 112 -8.58 3.47 14.25
N TYR A 113 -9.57 3.89 13.44
CA TYR A 113 -10.65 3.02 12.94
C TYR A 113 -10.26 1.96 11.88
N LEU A 114 -9.15 2.13 11.15
CA LEU A 114 -8.71 1.13 10.16
C LEU A 114 -8.11 -0.11 10.84
N PHE A 115 -7.47 0.09 11.99
CA PHE A 115 -6.82 -0.95 12.77
C PHE A 115 -7.86 -1.80 13.55
N ASP A 116 -8.99 -1.20 13.94
CA ASP A 116 -10.08 -1.89 14.64
C ASP A 116 -10.72 -3.03 13.83
N SER A 117 -10.59 -2.99 12.50
CA SER A 117 -11.14 -4.00 11.58
C SER A 117 -10.16 -5.14 11.27
N TRP A 118 -8.95 -5.14 11.82
CA TRP A 118 -7.99 -6.21 11.59
C TRP A 118 -8.32 -7.46 12.39
N PHE A 119 -8.70 -8.52 11.69
CA PHE A 119 -8.93 -9.81 12.31
C PHE A 119 -8.31 -10.96 11.48
N PRO A 120 -7.33 -11.70 12.02
CA PRO A 120 -6.65 -11.48 13.31
C PRO A 120 -5.67 -10.30 13.26
N PRO A 121 -5.34 -9.67 14.40
CA PRO A 121 -4.30 -8.65 14.45
C PRO A 121 -2.95 -9.24 14.02
N PRO A 122 -2.22 -8.56 13.11
CA PRO A 122 -1.00 -9.09 12.52
C PRO A 122 0.11 -9.21 13.58
N ARG A 123 0.69 -10.42 13.68
CA ARG A 123 1.55 -10.81 14.81
C ARG A 123 2.95 -10.17 14.80
N GLN A 124 3.40 -9.65 13.66
CA GLN A 124 4.74 -9.09 13.47
C GLN A 124 4.74 -7.58 13.21
N LEU A 125 3.59 -6.93 13.33
CA LEU A 125 3.42 -5.58 12.84
C LEU A 125 3.94 -4.57 13.86
N GLN A 126 5.10 -3.98 13.58
CA GLN A 126 5.65 -2.88 14.36
C GLN A 126 5.00 -1.57 13.88
N ASN A 127 4.15 -1.00 14.73
CA ASN A 127 3.58 0.34 14.50
C ASN A 127 4.67 1.39 14.80
N SER A 128 5.27 2.00 13.78
CA SER A 128 6.14 3.15 14.01
C SER A 128 5.30 4.44 14.08
N PRO A 129 5.44 5.27 15.14
CA PRO A 129 4.83 6.59 15.16
C PRO A 129 5.40 7.46 14.02
N THR A 130 4.55 8.26 13.41
CA THR A 130 4.90 9.19 12.34
C THR A 130 5.93 10.21 12.84
N TYR A 131 7.11 10.23 12.20
CA TYR A 131 8.08 11.30 12.42
C TYR A 131 7.54 12.61 11.87
N GLY A 132 7.35 13.59 12.76
CA GLY A 132 7.21 14.98 12.40
C GLY A 132 8.51 15.49 11.78
N PHE A 133 8.41 16.18 10.66
CA PHE A 133 9.52 16.91 10.05
C PHE A 133 10.05 17.94 11.05
N ARG A 134 11.37 17.96 11.23
CA ARG A 134 12.12 19.03 11.89
C ARG A 134 12.43 20.13 10.88
#